data_AF-A0A2V5Q6A8-F1
#
_entry.id   AF-A0A2V5Q6A8-F1
#
_cell.length_a   1.000
_cell.length_b   1.000
_cell.length_c   1.000
_cell.angle_alpha   90.00
_cell.angle_beta   90.00
_cell.angle_gamma   90.00
#
_symmetry.space_group_name_H-M   'P 1'
#
loop_
_entity.id
_entity.type
_entity.pdbx_description
1 polymer ?
#
loop_
_entity_poly.entity_id
_entity_poly.type
_entity_poly.pdbx_seq_one_letter_code
_entity_poly.pdbx_strand_id
1 'polypeptide(L)'
;MTRIGLSCLCIGALLPPVSLHADPTPTASPTLEEFKADFEKQDAELNQVYTETMARLPPEQQKELKKSEVEWIKHRDQEGTDPGLNWLILSFKTRERIKDIRADFPLENGPYPPPGYSEARDEGAESPRGDFVIKVFRGEGADIRRQEAWIVSKDDPSQRQRLRGSTDASSTEHFISPDARWIVRWQHDHSQKDSAYLYRRKDGLVFESITDPLSELAWEFFEKTPANKRKYKIDTKNLTQSFIRFESWSGDGKKVRLSLTGLESYKWTIHDWQCDYSMEKKALELPASLSEHNAKAVEAIGPEEVMATINGPDAYTGSGYAQGDEVRITIKPGERFVAAPPYSDFAQRGDTSWRVYLKSGIECRIDRSRIRLLPEEPLMKLNYDASKKEWRKLRAKPVTQSDEAAWEAKQHGVNYYDTLLRASEGDLKAIARFNSLNGFMDGGAGEEYHSTWWRLFHVAGDEIFANYYKSCPRKIRESYRNFFSIGGSDMTDPISKPKPYLKQNFPKTYEILFGKGQ
;
A
#
# COMPACT_ATOMS: atom_id res chain seq x y z
N MET A 1 -12.47 35.55 56.63
CA MET A 1 -11.41 34.52 56.64
C MET A 1 -10.67 34.64 55.32
N THR A 2 -9.68 35.55 55.23
CA THR A 2 -8.21 35.27 55.19
C THR A 2 -7.78 34.85 53.77
N ARG A 3 -7.37 35.76 52.86
CA ARG A 3 -6.01 36.38 52.65
C ARG A 3 -4.90 35.30 52.48
N ILE A 4 -3.96 35.31 51.52
CA ILE A 4 -3.01 36.33 50.97
C ILE A 4 -2.66 35.98 49.48
N GLY A 5 -2.19 36.86 48.57
CA GLY A 5 -2.14 38.34 48.60
C GLY A 5 -0.88 39.11 48.08
N LEU A 6 -0.15 38.70 47.01
CA LEU A 6 0.99 39.45 46.38
C LEU A 6 0.99 39.21 44.85
N SER A 7 1.18 40.12 43.88
CA SER A 7 1.75 41.48 43.75
C SER A 7 3.26 41.56 43.43
N CYS A 8 3.55 41.89 42.16
CA CYS A 8 4.67 42.62 41.53
C CYS A 8 5.98 42.88 42.32
N LEU A 9 7.16 42.67 41.70
CA LEU A 9 7.90 43.71 40.94
C LEU A 9 9.28 43.24 40.40
N CYS A 10 9.74 43.98 39.39
CA CYS A 10 10.98 43.84 38.61
C CYS A 10 12.30 43.88 39.40
N ILE A 11 13.38 43.34 38.81
CA ILE A 11 14.64 44.03 38.49
C ILE A 11 15.45 43.15 37.50
N GLY A 12 16.16 43.78 36.56
CA GLY A 12 16.82 43.08 35.45
C GLY A 12 18.22 42.55 35.78
N ALA A 13 18.61 41.49 35.06
CA ALA A 13 20.00 41.13 34.85
C ALA A 13 20.32 41.30 33.36
N LEU A 14 21.39 42.03 33.06
CA LEU A 14 21.94 42.18 31.72
C LEU A 14 22.46 40.82 31.24
N LEU A 15 21.72 40.17 30.35
CA LEU A 15 22.31 39.20 29.43
C LEU A 15 22.74 39.96 28.17
N PRO A 16 23.90 39.62 27.57
CA PRO A 16 24.32 40.23 26.31
C PRO A 16 23.26 39.96 25.24
N PRO A 17 23.21 40.74 24.15
CA PRO A 17 22.41 40.36 22.99
C PRO A 17 22.85 38.95 22.58
N VAL A 18 21.96 37.97 22.77
CA VAL A 18 22.10 36.68 22.10
C VAL A 18 22.07 37.04 20.63
N SER A 19 23.23 36.96 20.01
CA SER A 19 23.33 37.03 18.56
C SER A 19 22.40 35.95 18.06
N LEU A 20 21.30 36.36 17.43
CA LEU A 20 20.62 35.53 16.45
C LEU A 20 21.70 35.23 15.41
N HIS A 21 22.41 34.12 15.63
CA HIS A 21 23.13 33.47 14.55
C HIS A 21 22.09 33.32 13.44
N ALA A 22 22.37 33.97 12.32
CA ALA A 22 21.57 33.80 11.12
C ALA A 22 21.36 32.31 10.93
N ASP A 23 20.12 31.92 10.61
CA ASP A 23 19.81 30.53 10.23
C ASP A 23 20.92 30.04 9.30
N PRO A 24 21.51 28.86 9.56
CA PRO A 24 22.62 28.39 8.75
C PRO A 24 22.18 28.43 7.29
N THR A 25 22.89 29.26 6.52
CA THR A 25 22.70 29.46 5.08
C THR A 25 22.44 28.09 4.46
N PRO A 26 21.35 27.88 3.69
CA PRO A 26 20.93 26.55 3.27
C PRO A 26 22.14 25.81 2.73
N THR A 27 22.50 24.71 3.40
CA THR A 27 23.72 23.95 3.14
C THR A 27 23.76 23.65 1.65
N ALA A 28 24.88 23.99 1.00
CA ALA A 28 25.03 23.84 -0.44
C ALA A 28 24.57 22.44 -0.85
N SER A 29 23.65 22.37 -1.81
CA SER A 29 23.10 21.08 -2.26
C SER A 29 24.27 20.18 -2.68
N PRO A 30 24.31 18.91 -2.25
CA PRO A 30 25.49 18.08 -2.47
C PRO A 30 25.83 17.95 -3.95
N THR A 31 27.11 17.92 -4.24
CA THR A 31 27.64 17.78 -5.59
C THR A 31 27.42 16.37 -6.14
N LEU A 32 27.48 16.24 -7.47
CA LEU A 32 27.38 14.94 -8.14
C LEU A 32 28.50 13.98 -7.70
N GLU A 33 29.68 14.51 -7.38
CA GLU A 33 30.83 13.74 -6.89
C GLU A 33 30.61 13.24 -5.45
N GLU A 34 30.03 14.04 -4.56
CA GLU A 34 29.66 13.63 -3.20
C GLU A 34 28.58 12.54 -3.20
N PHE A 35 27.55 12.65 -4.04
CA PHE A 35 26.55 11.58 -4.18
C PHE A 35 27.16 10.27 -4.73
N LYS A 36 28.11 10.37 -5.68
CA LYS A 36 28.83 9.20 -6.20
C LYS A 36 29.69 8.55 -5.11
N ALA A 37 30.37 9.36 -4.29
CA ALA A 37 31.20 8.88 -3.19
C ALA A 37 30.38 8.22 -2.06
N ASP A 38 29.18 8.73 -1.75
CA ASP A 38 28.25 8.01 -0.86
C ASP A 38 27.89 6.66 -1.48
N PHE A 39 27.45 6.62 -2.75
CA PHE A 39 27.09 5.35 -3.41
C PHE A 39 28.22 4.31 -3.37
N GLU A 40 29.44 4.69 -3.76
CA GLU A 40 30.60 3.78 -3.76
C GLU A 40 30.92 3.24 -2.35
N LYS A 41 30.73 4.07 -1.32
CA LYS A 41 30.86 3.66 0.09
C LYS A 41 29.75 2.69 0.51
N GLN A 42 28.49 2.97 0.16
CA GLN A 42 27.36 2.08 0.50
C GLN A 42 27.48 0.73 -0.23
N ASP A 43 27.89 0.73 -1.51
CA ASP A 43 28.03 -0.52 -2.29
C ASP A 43 29.18 -1.38 -1.72
N ALA A 44 30.26 -0.77 -1.22
CA ALA A 44 31.30 -1.49 -0.48
C ALA A 44 30.78 -2.12 0.84
N GLU A 45 29.97 -1.40 1.63
CA GLU A 45 29.34 -1.96 2.84
C GLU A 45 28.38 -3.10 2.50
N LEU A 46 27.58 -2.98 1.44
CA LEU A 46 26.68 -4.03 0.96
C LEU A 46 27.45 -5.32 0.62
N ASN A 47 28.55 -5.21 -0.13
CA ASN A 47 29.39 -6.35 -0.49
C ASN A 47 30.01 -7.03 0.75
N GLN A 48 30.41 -6.25 1.77
CA GLN A 48 30.88 -6.79 3.05
C GLN A 48 29.77 -7.55 3.78
N VAL A 49 28.60 -6.93 3.98
CA VAL A 49 27.44 -7.50 4.68
C VAL A 49 26.94 -8.78 4.01
N TYR A 50 26.88 -8.79 2.67
CA TYR A 50 26.56 -9.98 1.89
C TYR A 50 27.58 -11.10 2.14
N THR A 51 28.88 -10.81 2.11
CA THR A 51 29.95 -11.80 2.29
C THR A 51 29.97 -12.40 3.69
N GLU A 52 29.89 -11.55 4.72
CA GLU A 52 29.80 -11.97 6.13
C GLU A 52 28.56 -12.82 6.39
N THR A 53 27.43 -12.48 5.76
CA THR A 53 26.18 -13.22 5.87
C THR A 53 26.26 -14.56 5.14
N MET A 54 26.74 -14.60 3.90
CA MET A 54 26.95 -15.84 3.15
C MET A 54 27.84 -16.84 3.89
N ALA A 55 28.90 -16.37 4.56
CA ALA A 55 29.85 -17.22 5.28
C ALA A 55 29.25 -17.97 6.49
N ARG A 56 28.17 -17.43 7.10
CA ARG A 56 27.52 -18.01 8.30
C ARG A 56 26.21 -18.75 8.01
N LEU A 57 25.61 -18.56 6.84
CA LEU A 57 24.34 -19.20 6.49
C LEU A 57 24.52 -20.68 6.09
N PRO A 58 23.56 -21.56 6.41
CA PRO A 58 23.51 -22.92 5.88
C PRO A 58 23.30 -22.94 4.35
N PRO A 59 23.65 -24.03 3.63
CA PRO A 59 23.70 -24.06 2.17
C PRO A 59 22.42 -23.67 1.43
N GLU A 60 21.23 -23.94 1.99
CA GLU A 60 19.97 -23.52 1.34
C GLU A 60 19.74 -22.01 1.46
N GLN A 61 20.00 -21.41 2.63
CA GLN A 61 19.89 -19.96 2.83
C GLN A 61 20.96 -19.18 2.03
N GLN A 62 22.13 -19.78 1.78
CA GLN A 62 23.11 -19.22 0.83
C GLN A 62 22.57 -19.15 -0.60
N LYS A 63 21.73 -20.11 -1.04
CA LYS A 63 21.08 -20.06 -2.36
C LYS A 63 20.01 -18.98 -2.40
N GLU A 64 19.21 -18.86 -1.34
CA GLU A 64 18.15 -17.85 -1.19
C GLU A 64 18.73 -16.43 -1.23
N LEU A 65 19.71 -16.12 -0.38
CA LEU A 65 20.39 -14.83 -0.37
C LEU A 65 21.03 -14.52 -1.73
N LYS A 66 21.76 -15.48 -2.33
CA LYS A 66 22.36 -15.31 -3.66
C LYS A 66 21.32 -15.03 -4.75
N LYS A 67 20.15 -15.69 -4.72
CA LYS A 67 19.06 -15.44 -5.67
C LYS A 67 18.47 -14.04 -5.47
N SER A 68 18.13 -13.71 -4.23
CA SER A 68 17.58 -12.42 -3.82
C SER A 68 18.49 -11.27 -4.25
N GLU A 69 19.80 -11.40 -4.03
CA GLU A 69 20.78 -10.37 -4.40
C GLU A 69 20.88 -10.17 -5.92
N VAL A 70 20.89 -11.26 -6.69
CA VAL A 70 20.89 -11.20 -8.17
C VAL A 70 19.60 -10.58 -8.73
N GLU A 71 18.46 -10.79 -8.07
CA GLU A 71 17.18 -10.18 -8.45
C GLU A 71 17.15 -8.68 -8.08
N TRP A 72 17.65 -8.31 -6.90
CA TRP A 72 17.76 -6.92 -6.46
C TRP A 72 18.71 -6.09 -7.34
N ILE A 73 19.92 -6.58 -7.65
CA ILE A 73 20.89 -5.88 -8.54
C ILE A 73 20.25 -5.59 -9.91
N LYS A 74 19.56 -6.57 -10.50
CA LYS A 74 18.86 -6.38 -11.80
C LYS A 74 17.82 -5.27 -11.73
N HIS A 75 17.06 -5.20 -10.64
CA HIS A 75 16.02 -4.18 -10.47
C HIS A 75 16.63 -2.79 -10.23
N ARG A 76 17.65 -2.69 -9.37
CA ARG A 76 18.43 -1.45 -9.14
C ARG A 76 18.97 -0.88 -10.44
N ASP A 77 19.66 -1.71 -11.23
CA ASP A 77 20.36 -1.28 -12.44
C ASP A 77 19.39 -0.93 -13.61
N GLN A 78 18.14 -1.43 -13.58
CA GLN A 78 17.10 -1.07 -14.55
C GLN A 78 16.50 0.34 -14.33
N GLU A 79 16.51 0.82 -13.10
CA GLU A 79 15.92 2.11 -12.73
C GLU A 79 16.95 3.26 -12.78
N GLY A 80 18.23 2.97 -12.56
CA GLY A 80 19.33 3.95 -12.58
C GLY A 80 19.71 4.52 -13.95
N THR A 81 18.72 5.00 -14.73
CA THR A 81 18.89 5.43 -16.13
C THR A 81 18.69 6.94 -16.37
N ASP A 82 18.45 7.75 -15.34
CA ASP A 82 18.42 9.22 -15.43
C ASP A 82 19.73 9.83 -14.86
N PRO A 83 20.59 10.47 -15.69
CA PRO A 83 21.94 10.86 -15.28
C PRO A 83 22.06 11.87 -14.12
N GLY A 84 21.01 12.66 -13.84
CA GLY A 84 21.09 13.76 -12.87
C GLY A 84 20.76 13.39 -11.42
N LEU A 85 19.94 12.35 -11.22
CA LEU A 85 19.42 11.93 -9.90
C LEU A 85 19.94 10.54 -9.46
N ASN A 86 20.70 9.87 -10.33
CA ASN A 86 21.05 8.46 -10.21
C ASN A 86 21.71 8.09 -8.87
N TRP A 87 22.82 8.76 -8.53
CA TRP A 87 23.67 8.35 -7.40
C TRP A 87 22.96 8.49 -6.04
N LEU A 88 22.07 9.47 -5.87
CA LEU A 88 21.27 9.62 -4.65
C LEU A 88 20.27 8.47 -4.49
N ILE A 89 19.54 8.14 -5.57
CA ILE A 89 18.57 7.04 -5.59
C ILE A 89 19.27 5.69 -5.36
N LEU A 90 20.41 5.46 -6.03
CA LEU A 90 21.22 4.27 -5.85
C LEU A 90 21.75 4.16 -4.41
N SER A 91 22.27 5.24 -3.82
CA SER A 91 22.76 5.25 -2.43
C SER A 91 21.66 4.92 -1.43
N PHE A 92 20.45 5.46 -1.62
CA PHE A 92 19.29 5.13 -0.80
C PHE A 92 18.91 3.65 -0.92
N LYS A 93 18.75 3.13 -2.15
CA LYS A 93 18.40 1.72 -2.36
C LYS A 93 19.45 0.76 -1.79
N THR A 94 20.74 1.07 -1.94
CA THR A 94 21.82 0.26 -1.36
C THR A 94 21.78 0.26 0.18
N ARG A 95 21.47 1.40 0.81
CA ARG A 95 21.27 1.47 2.27
C ARG A 95 20.09 0.63 2.74
N GLU A 96 18.95 0.69 2.08
CA GLU A 96 17.82 -0.19 2.41
C GLU A 96 18.20 -1.66 2.21
N ARG A 97 18.90 -2.02 1.12
CA ARG A 97 19.33 -3.40 0.90
C ARG A 97 20.28 -3.94 1.97
N ILE A 98 21.21 -3.12 2.48
CA ILE A 98 22.06 -3.47 3.62
C ILE A 98 21.20 -3.82 4.84
N LYS A 99 20.18 -3.00 5.12
CA LYS A 99 19.25 -3.27 6.21
C LYS A 99 18.48 -4.56 5.96
N ASP A 100 18.01 -4.83 4.75
CA ASP A 100 17.23 -6.01 4.38
C ASP A 100 18.03 -7.30 4.57
N ILE A 101 19.26 -7.39 4.05
CA ILE A 101 20.10 -8.58 4.23
C ILE A 101 20.33 -8.89 5.71
N ARG A 102 20.57 -7.84 6.54
CA ARG A 102 20.75 -8.01 7.99
C ARG A 102 19.49 -8.54 8.69
N ALA A 103 18.31 -8.27 8.15
CA ALA A 103 17.01 -8.57 8.77
C ALA A 103 16.37 -9.87 8.25
N ASP A 104 16.47 -10.15 6.95
CA ASP A 104 16.00 -11.37 6.29
C ASP A 104 16.88 -12.59 6.65
N PHE A 105 18.17 -12.35 6.86
CA PHE A 105 19.17 -13.37 7.17
C PHE A 105 19.83 -13.14 8.55
N PRO A 106 19.06 -13.10 9.65
CA PRO A 106 19.57 -12.71 10.97
C PRO A 106 20.50 -13.77 11.58
N LEU A 107 21.15 -13.42 12.70
CA LEU A 107 21.87 -14.39 13.54
C LEU A 107 20.87 -15.22 14.37
N GLU A 108 20.88 -16.55 14.23
CA GLU A 108 19.93 -17.43 14.96
C GLU A 108 20.05 -17.31 16.49
N ASN A 109 21.27 -17.07 16.98
CA ASN A 109 21.59 -16.80 18.38
C ASN A 109 22.02 -15.34 18.57
N GLY A 110 21.32 -14.41 17.89
CA GLY A 110 21.55 -12.97 18.02
C GLY A 110 21.39 -12.45 19.47
N PRO A 111 21.83 -11.21 19.73
CA PRO A 111 21.59 -10.54 21.01
C PRO A 111 20.10 -10.52 21.34
N TYR A 112 19.78 -10.78 22.61
CA TYR A 112 18.42 -10.84 23.13
C TYR A 112 18.36 -10.08 24.46
N PRO A 113 17.45 -9.11 24.64
CA PRO A 113 16.56 -8.56 23.61
C PRO A 113 17.36 -7.95 22.42
N PRO A 114 16.79 -7.91 21.21
CA PRO A 114 17.48 -7.34 20.05
C PRO A 114 17.77 -5.84 20.24
N PRO A 115 19.01 -5.35 20.04
CA PRO A 115 19.37 -3.95 20.21
C PRO A 115 18.64 -3.04 19.22
N GLY A 116 18.08 -1.92 19.71
CA GLY A 116 17.28 -1.00 18.90
C GLY A 116 15.81 -1.46 18.70
N TYR A 117 15.34 -2.41 19.52
CA TYR A 117 13.96 -2.88 19.52
C TYR A 117 13.34 -2.78 20.92
N SER A 118 12.03 -2.58 20.96
CA SER A 118 11.18 -2.56 22.16
C SER A 118 10.25 -3.78 22.20
N GLU A 119 9.96 -4.33 23.39
CA GLU A 119 9.10 -5.51 23.54
C GLU A 119 7.61 -5.16 23.33
N ALA A 120 6.99 -5.71 22.28
CA ALA A 120 5.56 -5.62 22.01
C ALA A 120 4.81 -6.68 22.83
N ARG A 121 4.38 -6.28 24.02
CA ARG A 121 3.83 -7.19 25.05
C ARG A 121 2.45 -7.76 24.71
N ASP A 122 1.76 -7.14 23.76
CA ASP A 122 0.44 -7.49 23.26
C ASP A 122 0.45 -8.48 22.08
N GLU A 123 1.60 -8.66 21.41
CA GLU A 123 1.79 -9.62 20.29
C GLU A 123 2.42 -10.96 20.73
N GLY A 124 2.77 -11.08 22.01
CA GLY A 124 3.30 -12.31 22.61
C GLY A 124 2.23 -13.38 22.84
N ALA A 125 2.68 -14.64 23.01
CA ALA A 125 1.80 -15.77 23.30
C ALA A 125 2.43 -16.72 24.33
N GLU A 126 1.61 -17.34 25.19
CA GLU A 126 2.10 -18.38 26.12
C GLU A 126 1.69 -19.79 25.63
N SER A 127 2.62 -20.74 25.73
CA SER A 127 2.37 -22.15 25.45
C SER A 127 1.23 -22.69 26.32
N PRO A 128 0.24 -23.41 25.77
CA PRO A 128 -0.79 -24.12 26.56
C PRO A 128 -0.23 -25.13 27.57
N ARG A 129 1.05 -25.53 27.42
CA ARG A 129 1.77 -26.39 28.36
C ARG A 129 2.54 -25.62 29.45
N GLY A 130 2.59 -24.29 29.39
CA GLY A 130 3.30 -23.44 30.35
C GLY A 130 4.82 -23.52 30.32
N ASP A 131 5.41 -24.14 29.30
CA ASP A 131 6.86 -24.40 29.18
C ASP A 131 7.65 -23.31 28.45
N PHE A 132 6.98 -22.52 27.60
CA PHE A 132 7.59 -21.38 26.91
C PHE A 132 6.62 -20.23 26.66
N VAL A 133 7.18 -19.05 26.41
CA VAL A 133 6.48 -17.89 25.84
C VAL A 133 7.10 -17.53 24.49
N ILE A 134 6.30 -16.94 23.62
CA ILE A 134 6.74 -16.21 22.44
C ILE A 134 6.72 -14.73 22.82
N LYS A 135 7.87 -14.07 22.66
CA LYS A 135 8.02 -12.62 22.82
C LYS A 135 8.23 -11.97 21.45
N VAL A 136 7.55 -10.86 21.21
CA VAL A 136 7.70 -10.05 20.00
C VAL A 136 8.41 -8.76 20.34
N PHE A 137 9.32 -8.34 19.48
CA PHE A 137 10.06 -7.09 19.60
C PHE A 137 9.89 -6.26 18.32
N ARG A 138 9.55 -4.98 18.43
CA ARG A 138 9.42 -4.02 17.32
C ARG A 138 10.64 -3.11 17.26
N GLY A 139 11.18 -2.87 16.07
CA GLY A 139 12.28 -1.93 15.86
C GLY A 139 11.89 -0.50 16.22
N GLU A 140 12.89 0.32 16.54
CA GLU A 140 12.70 1.73 16.88
C GLU A 140 13.07 2.67 15.72
N GLY A 141 12.44 3.85 15.68
CA GLY A 141 12.75 4.90 14.70
C GLY A 141 12.54 4.45 13.25
N ALA A 142 13.61 4.39 12.47
CA ALA A 142 13.56 4.00 11.05
C ALA A 142 13.22 2.52 10.82
N ASP A 143 13.38 1.67 11.84
CA ASP A 143 13.13 0.24 11.78
C ASP A 143 11.74 -0.13 12.37
N ILE A 144 10.80 0.81 12.51
CA ILE A 144 9.49 0.59 13.15
C ILE A 144 8.60 -0.48 12.48
N ARG A 145 8.85 -0.79 11.20
CA ARG A 145 8.20 -1.89 10.48
C ARG A 145 8.87 -3.25 10.70
N ARG A 146 9.91 -3.33 11.53
CA ARG A 146 10.67 -4.57 11.73
C ARG A 146 10.26 -5.26 13.02
N GLN A 147 9.99 -6.56 12.93
CA GLN A 147 9.67 -7.39 14.08
C GLN A 147 10.54 -8.63 14.20
N GLU A 148 10.84 -8.98 15.45
CA GLU A 148 11.46 -10.26 15.81
C GLU A 148 10.62 -11.02 16.83
N ALA A 149 10.25 -12.26 16.50
CA ALA A 149 9.61 -13.18 17.43
C ALA A 149 10.64 -14.17 18.01
N TRP A 150 10.60 -14.36 19.33
CA TRP A 150 11.53 -15.22 20.07
C TRP A 150 10.76 -16.18 20.98
N ILE A 151 11.00 -17.48 20.82
CA ILE A 151 10.58 -18.53 21.76
C ILE A 151 11.55 -18.51 22.94
N VAL A 152 11.03 -18.41 24.17
CA VAL A 152 11.82 -18.27 25.40
C VAL A 152 11.28 -19.21 26.46
N SER A 153 12.15 -20.00 27.09
CA SER A 153 11.75 -20.86 28.21
C SER A 153 11.17 -20.05 29.36
N LYS A 154 10.13 -20.58 30.02
CA LYS A 154 9.65 -20.00 31.29
C LYS A 154 10.55 -20.36 32.48
N ASP A 155 11.30 -21.46 32.39
CA ASP A 155 12.18 -21.94 33.47
C ASP A 155 13.60 -21.34 33.39
N ASP A 156 14.11 -21.12 32.18
CA ASP A 156 15.47 -20.62 31.92
C ASP A 156 15.50 -19.71 30.68
N PRO A 157 15.34 -18.38 30.81
CA PRO A 157 15.35 -17.45 29.68
C PRO A 157 16.65 -17.44 28.85
N SER A 158 17.73 -18.09 29.30
CA SER A 158 18.91 -18.30 28.46
C SER A 158 18.62 -19.32 27.34
N GLN A 159 17.73 -20.28 27.57
CA GLN A 159 17.17 -21.18 26.57
C GLN A 159 16.09 -20.48 25.77
N ARG A 160 16.46 -20.09 24.55
CA ARG A 160 15.60 -19.37 23.61
C ARG A 160 15.97 -19.71 22.18
N GLN A 161 15.02 -19.50 21.26
CA GLN A 161 15.23 -19.61 19.83
C GLN A 161 14.47 -18.49 19.13
N ARG A 162 15.10 -17.79 18.19
CA ARG A 162 14.37 -16.89 17.30
C ARG A 162 13.44 -17.69 16.37
N LEU A 163 12.19 -17.27 16.27
CA LEU A 163 11.25 -17.81 15.30
C LEU A 163 11.57 -17.23 13.91
N ARG A 164 12.00 -18.08 12.98
CA ARG A 164 12.36 -17.67 11.60
C ARG A 164 11.14 -17.09 10.86
N GLY A 165 11.36 -16.27 9.84
CA GLY A 165 10.32 -15.64 9.01
C GLY A 165 10.76 -14.25 8.57
N SER A 166 9.99 -13.58 7.70
CA SER A 166 10.26 -12.18 7.36
C SER A 166 10.31 -11.32 8.63
N THR A 167 11.12 -10.27 8.61
CA THR A 167 11.15 -9.27 9.68
C THR A 167 10.37 -8.02 9.32
N ASP A 168 10.20 -7.70 8.04
CA ASP A 168 9.35 -6.60 7.59
C ASP A 168 7.88 -7.02 7.79
N ALA A 169 7.28 -6.46 8.84
CA ALA A 169 6.01 -6.85 9.43
C ALA A 169 5.48 -5.69 10.27
N SER A 170 4.32 -5.15 9.91
CA SER A 170 3.65 -4.11 10.71
C SER A 170 3.04 -4.67 12.01
N SER A 171 2.59 -5.93 11.99
CA SER A 171 2.19 -6.70 13.18
C SER A 171 2.39 -8.22 12.97
N THR A 172 2.56 -8.96 14.07
CA THR A 172 2.56 -10.43 14.08
C THR A 172 1.71 -11.00 15.22
N GLU A 173 1.05 -12.13 14.96
CA GLU A 173 0.27 -12.87 15.96
C GLU A 173 0.70 -14.35 15.95
N HIS A 174 0.65 -14.99 17.13
CA HIS A 174 1.23 -16.32 17.32
C HIS A 174 0.25 -17.30 17.97
N PHE A 175 -0.18 -18.30 17.21
CA PHE A 175 -1.18 -19.29 17.62
C PHE A 175 -0.52 -20.64 17.87
N ILE A 176 -0.45 -21.06 19.13
CA ILE A 176 0.20 -22.30 19.56
C ILE A 176 -0.85 -23.42 19.61
N SER A 177 -0.52 -24.61 19.10
CA SER A 177 -1.44 -25.76 19.13
C SER A 177 -1.73 -26.23 20.57
N PRO A 178 -2.88 -26.88 20.84
CA PRO A 178 -3.22 -27.37 22.18
C PRO A 178 -2.19 -28.32 22.81
N ASP A 179 -1.45 -29.07 21.99
CA ASP A 179 -0.35 -29.95 22.41
C ASP A 179 1.03 -29.26 22.45
N ALA A 180 1.08 -27.97 22.12
CA ALA A 180 2.26 -27.12 21.93
C ALA A 180 3.37 -27.77 21.09
N ARG A 181 2.99 -28.53 20.05
CA ARG A 181 3.90 -29.07 19.03
C ARG A 181 3.93 -28.25 17.73
N TRP A 182 3.01 -27.32 17.55
CA TRP A 182 2.95 -26.46 16.37
C TRP A 182 2.72 -25.00 16.76
N ILE A 183 3.26 -24.11 15.93
CA ILE A 183 3.01 -22.66 16.00
C ILE A 183 2.56 -22.22 14.61
N VAL A 184 1.49 -21.45 14.53
CA VAL A 184 1.18 -20.62 13.36
C VAL A 184 1.57 -19.18 13.70
N ARG A 185 2.45 -18.59 12.91
CA ARG A 185 2.74 -17.14 12.94
C ARG A 185 1.92 -16.50 11.82
N TRP A 186 0.98 -15.65 12.19
CA TRP A 186 0.36 -14.70 11.27
C TRP A 186 1.17 -13.41 11.25
N GLN A 187 1.18 -12.73 10.11
CA GLN A 187 1.97 -11.53 9.88
C GLN A 187 1.26 -10.60 8.89
N HIS A 188 1.15 -9.32 9.24
CA HIS A 188 0.72 -8.27 8.32
C HIS A 188 1.96 -7.64 7.66
N ASP A 189 2.30 -8.13 6.46
CA ASP A 189 3.53 -7.75 5.73
C ASP A 189 3.50 -6.27 5.33
N HIS A 190 2.41 -5.84 4.71
CA HIS A 190 2.15 -4.48 4.26
C HIS A 190 0.64 -4.26 4.10
N SER A 191 0.19 -3.02 3.88
CA SER A 191 -1.23 -2.58 3.91
C SER A 191 -2.24 -3.37 3.05
N GLN A 192 -1.79 -4.33 2.25
CA GLN A 192 -2.58 -5.13 1.31
C GLN A 192 -2.22 -6.64 1.32
N LYS A 193 -1.32 -7.11 2.20
CA LYS A 193 -0.93 -8.53 2.26
C LYS A 193 -0.72 -9.02 3.69
N ASP A 194 -1.23 -10.22 3.96
CA ASP A 194 -0.83 -11.02 5.11
C ASP A 194 -0.07 -12.28 4.65
N SER A 195 0.84 -12.74 5.49
CA SER A 195 1.48 -14.05 5.39
C SER A 195 1.20 -14.89 6.63
N ALA A 196 1.15 -16.21 6.42
CA ALA A 196 1.05 -17.17 7.51
C ALA A 196 2.19 -18.20 7.38
N TYR A 197 2.86 -18.47 8.48
CA TYR A 197 3.95 -19.44 8.57
C TYR A 197 3.62 -20.52 9.59
N LEU A 198 4.11 -21.73 9.36
CA LEU A 198 3.84 -22.88 10.20
C LEU A 198 5.13 -23.55 10.64
N TYR A 199 5.25 -23.77 11.95
CA TYR A 199 6.45 -24.32 12.56
C TYR A 199 6.13 -25.59 13.34
N ARG A 200 7.04 -26.55 13.26
CA ARG A 200 7.00 -27.81 14.00
C ARG A 200 8.00 -27.78 15.13
N ARG A 201 7.55 -28.14 16.34
CA ARG A 201 8.46 -28.43 17.45
C ARG A 201 9.24 -29.71 17.16
N LYS A 202 10.56 -29.59 17.13
CA LYS A 202 11.48 -30.69 16.82
C LYS A 202 12.00 -31.36 18.08
N ASP A 203 12.63 -30.58 18.95
CA ASP A 203 13.17 -31.00 20.24
C ASP A 203 13.31 -29.79 21.16
N GLY A 204 13.17 -29.96 22.48
CA GLY A 204 13.24 -28.87 23.46
C GLY A 204 12.35 -27.67 23.10
N LEU A 205 12.99 -26.51 22.89
CA LEU A 205 12.37 -25.26 22.39
C LEU A 205 12.70 -24.98 20.92
N VAL A 206 13.26 -25.93 20.20
CA VAL A 206 13.62 -25.79 18.78
C VAL A 206 12.40 -26.08 17.92
N PHE A 207 11.95 -25.06 17.21
CA PHE A 207 10.93 -25.12 16.16
C PHE A 207 11.57 -24.90 14.78
N GLU A 208 11.11 -25.64 13.79
CA GLU A 208 11.54 -25.53 12.40
C GLU A 208 10.34 -25.18 11.49
N SER A 209 10.53 -24.28 10.52
CA SER A 209 9.53 -24.08 9.45
C SER A 209 9.47 -25.34 8.59
N ILE A 210 8.26 -25.76 8.21
CA ILE A 210 8.04 -27.05 7.53
C ILE A 210 7.71 -26.93 6.03
N THR A 211 7.35 -25.76 5.53
CA THR A 211 6.91 -25.53 4.14
C THR A 211 7.21 -24.11 3.67
N ASP A 212 6.92 -23.82 2.41
CA ASP A 212 6.55 -22.47 1.94
C ASP A 212 5.46 -21.85 2.86
N PRO A 213 5.26 -20.51 2.85
CA PRO A 213 4.22 -19.89 3.66
C PRO A 213 2.85 -20.54 3.42
N LEU A 214 2.10 -20.78 4.50
CA LEU A 214 0.73 -21.31 4.44
C LEU A 214 -0.17 -20.42 3.57
N SER A 215 0.09 -19.11 3.51
CA SER A 215 -0.59 -18.16 2.61
C SER A 215 -0.48 -18.58 1.14
N GLU A 216 0.72 -18.83 0.65
CA GLU A 216 0.97 -19.19 -0.75
C GLU A 216 0.33 -20.56 -1.09
N LEU A 217 0.43 -21.54 -0.18
CA LEU A 217 -0.24 -22.84 -0.33
C LEU A 217 -1.77 -22.70 -0.34
N ALA A 218 -2.33 -21.84 0.53
CA ALA A 218 -3.77 -21.64 0.66
C ALA A 218 -4.37 -20.93 -0.55
N TRP A 219 -3.70 -19.89 -1.08
CA TRP A 219 -4.11 -19.24 -2.32
C TRP A 219 -4.01 -20.18 -3.54
N GLU A 220 -2.94 -20.97 -3.64
CA GLU A 220 -2.81 -21.97 -4.70
C GLU A 220 -3.93 -23.04 -4.64
N PHE A 221 -4.29 -23.48 -3.43
CA PHE A 221 -5.39 -24.42 -3.22
C PHE A 221 -6.77 -23.80 -3.52
N PHE A 222 -7.00 -22.54 -3.14
CA PHE A 222 -8.19 -21.77 -3.51
C PHE A 222 -8.37 -21.73 -5.04
N GLU A 223 -7.31 -21.39 -5.78
CA GLU A 223 -7.35 -21.28 -7.24
C GLU A 223 -7.59 -22.65 -7.92
N LYS A 224 -6.90 -23.69 -7.43
CA LYS A 224 -7.01 -25.05 -7.97
C LYS A 224 -8.33 -25.74 -7.61
N THR A 225 -9.06 -25.28 -6.60
CA THR A 225 -10.35 -25.86 -6.18
C THR A 225 -11.34 -25.89 -7.36
N PRO A 226 -11.87 -27.06 -7.77
CA PRO A 226 -12.62 -27.19 -9.02
C PRO A 226 -13.86 -26.31 -9.14
N ALA A 227 -14.53 -26.00 -8.03
CA ALA A 227 -15.66 -25.08 -8.00
C ALA A 227 -15.23 -23.65 -8.41
N ASN A 228 -14.16 -23.14 -7.78
CA ASN A 228 -13.61 -21.80 -8.04
C ASN A 228 -13.06 -21.70 -9.46
N LYS A 229 -12.20 -22.67 -9.84
CA LYS A 229 -11.53 -22.72 -11.15
C LYS A 229 -12.50 -22.71 -12.33
N ARG A 230 -13.63 -23.41 -12.20
CA ARG A 230 -14.67 -23.47 -13.25
C ARG A 230 -15.55 -22.23 -13.27
N LYS A 231 -15.90 -21.66 -12.11
CA LYS A 231 -16.91 -20.61 -11.97
C LYS A 231 -16.34 -19.20 -12.15
N TYR A 232 -15.18 -18.90 -11.56
CA TYR A 232 -14.69 -17.52 -11.43
C TYR A 232 -13.48 -17.20 -12.30
N LYS A 233 -12.62 -18.18 -12.60
CA LYS A 233 -11.35 -18.00 -13.33
C LYS A 233 -10.43 -16.92 -12.71
N ILE A 234 -10.46 -16.79 -11.39
CA ILE A 234 -9.52 -15.96 -10.64
C ILE A 234 -8.11 -16.49 -10.86
N ASP A 235 -7.17 -15.58 -11.08
CA ASP A 235 -5.73 -15.83 -11.07
C ASP A 235 -5.19 -15.10 -9.85
N THR A 236 -4.73 -15.86 -8.86
CA THR A 236 -4.39 -15.32 -7.54
C THR A 236 -3.20 -14.36 -7.57
N LYS A 237 -2.43 -14.34 -8.67
CA LYS A 237 -1.34 -13.40 -8.91
C LYS A 237 -1.80 -11.99 -9.27
N ASN A 238 -3.08 -11.82 -9.62
CA ASN A 238 -3.69 -10.52 -9.91
C ASN A 238 -4.47 -9.95 -8.70
N LEU A 239 -4.36 -10.59 -7.53
CA LEU A 239 -4.90 -10.04 -6.29
C LEU A 239 -4.12 -8.76 -5.92
N THR A 240 -4.82 -7.64 -5.83
CA THR A 240 -4.29 -6.38 -5.27
C THR A 240 -4.35 -6.37 -3.75
N GLN A 241 -5.20 -7.20 -3.13
CA GLN A 241 -5.14 -7.49 -1.70
C GLN A 241 -5.22 -8.99 -1.47
N SER A 242 -4.39 -9.52 -0.57
CA SER A 242 -4.31 -10.95 -0.25
C SER A 242 -4.07 -11.17 1.24
N PHE A 243 -5.16 -11.28 2.00
CA PHE A 243 -5.17 -11.51 3.43
C PHE A 243 -5.47 -12.98 3.75
N ILE A 244 -4.79 -13.51 4.75
CA ILE A 244 -5.03 -14.83 5.35
C ILE A 244 -5.23 -14.62 6.85
N ARG A 245 -6.14 -15.34 7.49
CA ARG A 245 -6.23 -15.36 8.96
C ARG A 245 -6.21 -16.78 9.51
N PHE A 246 -5.70 -16.90 10.72
CA PHE A 246 -5.90 -18.08 11.55
C PHE A 246 -7.30 -18.00 12.17
N GLU A 247 -8.10 -19.06 12.01
CA GLU A 247 -9.43 -19.15 12.61
C GLU A 247 -9.42 -20.02 13.86
N SER A 248 -8.82 -21.22 13.79
CA SER A 248 -8.78 -22.15 14.92
C SER A 248 -7.81 -23.32 14.70
N TRP A 249 -7.37 -23.91 15.81
CA TRP A 249 -6.87 -25.27 15.84
C TRP A 249 -8.03 -26.26 15.93
N SER A 250 -7.92 -27.43 15.28
CA SER A 250 -8.79 -28.55 15.62
C SER A 250 -8.57 -28.96 17.10
N GLY A 251 -9.59 -29.53 17.74
CA GLY A 251 -9.51 -29.92 19.16
C GLY A 251 -8.41 -30.96 19.48
N ASP A 252 -7.89 -31.67 18.47
CA ASP A 252 -6.76 -32.60 18.59
C ASP A 252 -5.40 -31.99 18.16
N GLY A 253 -5.37 -30.70 17.78
CA GLY A 253 -4.17 -29.98 17.33
C GLY A 253 -3.59 -30.42 15.98
N LYS A 254 -4.26 -31.31 15.24
CA LYS A 254 -3.74 -31.88 13.97
C LYS A 254 -4.14 -31.11 12.71
N LYS A 255 -5.01 -30.11 12.83
CA LYS A 255 -5.39 -29.22 11.73
C LYS A 255 -5.43 -27.77 12.21
N VAL A 256 -5.13 -26.86 11.30
CA VAL A 256 -5.44 -25.43 11.44
C VAL A 256 -6.48 -25.05 10.40
N ARG A 257 -7.51 -24.32 10.81
CA ARG A 257 -8.43 -23.64 9.89
C ARG A 257 -7.89 -22.25 9.57
N LEU A 258 -7.91 -21.94 8.28
CA LEU A 258 -7.46 -20.69 7.70
C LEU A 258 -8.63 -20.07 6.94
N SER A 259 -8.80 -18.75 7.03
CA SER A 259 -9.67 -17.98 6.15
C SER A 259 -8.85 -17.14 5.18
N LEU A 260 -9.40 -16.93 3.98
CA LEU A 260 -8.80 -16.15 2.90
C LEU A 260 -9.73 -15.01 2.53
N THR A 261 -9.19 -13.79 2.53
CA THR A 261 -9.88 -12.59 2.05
C THR A 261 -9.01 -11.90 1.02
N GLY A 262 -9.55 -11.58 -0.15
CA GLY A 262 -8.76 -11.08 -1.27
C GLY A 262 -9.55 -10.25 -2.26
N LEU A 263 -8.83 -9.41 -2.99
CA LEU A 263 -9.37 -8.46 -3.96
C LEU A 263 -8.65 -8.65 -5.30
N GLU A 264 -9.30 -9.24 -6.31
CA GLU A 264 -8.82 -9.13 -7.69
C GLU A 264 -9.43 -7.86 -8.27
N SER A 265 -8.59 -6.83 -8.53
CA SER A 265 -9.00 -5.45 -8.81
C SER A 265 -10.29 -5.37 -9.64
N TYR A 266 -11.36 -4.93 -8.96
CA TYR A 266 -12.67 -4.63 -9.53
C TYR A 266 -13.39 -5.81 -10.22
N LYS A 267 -12.88 -7.05 -10.14
CA LYS A 267 -13.52 -8.25 -10.71
C LYS A 267 -14.13 -9.17 -9.65
N TRP A 268 -13.39 -9.41 -8.57
CA TRP A 268 -13.76 -10.42 -7.56
C TRP A 268 -13.35 -9.97 -6.17
N THR A 269 -14.27 -10.07 -5.21
CA THR A 269 -13.90 -10.16 -3.79
C THR A 269 -14.00 -11.61 -3.36
N ILE A 270 -13.05 -11.98 -2.52
CA ILE A 270 -13.03 -13.23 -1.78
C ILE A 270 -13.19 -12.80 -0.32
N HIS A 271 -14.24 -13.27 0.35
CA HIS A 271 -14.60 -12.89 1.70
C HIS A 271 -14.65 -14.15 2.56
N ASP A 272 -13.71 -14.29 3.51
CA ASP A 272 -13.70 -15.40 4.47
C ASP A 272 -13.86 -16.78 3.80
N TRP A 273 -13.13 -17.05 2.72
CA TRP A 273 -13.12 -18.38 2.12
C TRP A 273 -12.24 -19.30 2.97
N GLN A 274 -12.79 -20.39 3.51
CA GLN A 274 -12.12 -21.18 4.55
C GLN A 274 -11.58 -22.54 4.06
N CYS A 275 -10.45 -22.97 4.60
CA CYS A 275 -9.89 -24.30 4.38
C CYS A 275 -9.13 -24.83 5.61
N ASP A 276 -8.93 -26.14 5.68
CA ASP A 276 -8.16 -26.78 6.76
C ASP A 276 -6.81 -27.25 6.20
N TYR A 277 -5.69 -26.89 6.86
CA TYR A 277 -4.40 -27.55 6.63
C TYR A 277 -4.26 -28.74 7.58
N SER A 278 -4.08 -29.95 7.04
CA SER A 278 -3.87 -31.16 7.82
C SER A 278 -2.39 -31.47 8.01
N MET A 279 -1.93 -31.51 9.27
CA MET A 279 -0.54 -31.87 9.61
C MET A 279 -0.19 -33.32 9.24
N GLU A 280 -1.19 -34.20 9.26
CA GLU A 280 -1.05 -35.63 8.94
C GLU A 280 -0.90 -35.84 7.43
N LYS A 281 -1.76 -35.20 6.63
CA LYS A 281 -1.69 -35.28 5.16
C LYS A 281 -0.64 -34.36 4.55
N LYS A 282 -0.15 -33.37 5.31
CA LYS A 282 0.70 -32.25 4.86
C LYS A 282 0.10 -31.49 3.67
N ALA A 283 -1.21 -31.34 3.68
CA ALA A 283 -1.99 -30.84 2.56
C ALA A 283 -3.21 -30.08 3.06
N LEU A 284 -3.68 -29.16 2.24
CA LEU A 284 -4.94 -28.46 2.42
C LEU A 284 -6.12 -29.35 2.00
N GLU A 285 -7.22 -29.24 2.73
CA GLU A 285 -8.46 -29.92 2.44
C GLU A 285 -9.66 -28.99 2.62
N LEU A 286 -10.75 -29.33 1.94
CA LEU A 286 -12.02 -28.61 2.00
C LEU A 286 -13.06 -29.50 2.69
N PRO A 287 -13.29 -29.33 4.02
CA PRO A 287 -14.36 -30.01 4.72
C PRO A 287 -15.73 -29.76 4.07
N ALA A 288 -16.55 -30.80 3.96
CA ALA A 288 -17.89 -30.71 3.36
C ALA A 288 -18.79 -29.65 4.04
N SER A 289 -18.58 -29.41 5.34
CA SER A 289 -19.28 -28.38 6.12
C SER A 289 -18.99 -26.94 5.64
N LEU A 290 -17.85 -26.68 4.98
CA LEU A 290 -17.51 -25.37 4.45
C LEU A 290 -18.08 -25.12 3.04
N SER A 291 -18.70 -26.13 2.41
CA SER A 291 -19.18 -26.05 1.02
C SER A 291 -20.18 -24.92 0.81
N GLU A 292 -21.17 -24.75 1.69
CA GLU A 292 -22.17 -23.68 1.56
C GLU A 292 -21.59 -22.29 1.86
N HIS A 293 -20.70 -22.19 2.85
CA HIS A 293 -19.98 -20.97 3.21
C HIS A 293 -19.11 -20.48 2.05
N ASN A 294 -18.21 -21.34 1.57
CA ASN A 294 -17.29 -21.05 0.49
C ASN A 294 -17.98 -20.83 -0.87
N ALA A 295 -19.19 -21.35 -1.08
CA ALA A 295 -19.99 -21.07 -2.27
C ALA A 295 -20.48 -19.61 -2.34
N LYS A 296 -20.60 -18.93 -1.18
CA LYS A 296 -20.98 -17.52 -1.02
C LYS A 296 -19.76 -16.60 -0.87
N ALA A 297 -18.66 -17.11 -0.34
CA ALA A 297 -17.39 -16.41 -0.09
C ALA A 297 -16.68 -15.80 -1.33
N VAL A 298 -17.20 -15.95 -2.55
CA VAL A 298 -16.61 -15.35 -3.75
C VAL A 298 -17.68 -14.63 -4.54
N GLU A 299 -17.56 -13.31 -4.58
CA GLU A 299 -18.51 -12.41 -5.22
C GLU A 299 -17.84 -11.68 -6.38
N ALA A 300 -18.57 -11.48 -7.47
CA ALA A 300 -18.11 -10.59 -8.52
C ALA A 300 -18.20 -9.15 -8.01
N ILE A 301 -17.06 -8.49 -7.85
CA ILE A 301 -17.08 -7.01 -7.81
C ILE A 301 -17.48 -6.59 -9.20
N GLY A 302 -18.44 -5.67 -9.31
CA GLY A 302 -18.77 -5.09 -10.60
C GLY A 302 -17.73 -4.04 -11.00
N PRO A 303 -16.95 -4.21 -12.08
CA PRO A 303 -16.13 -3.15 -12.68
C PRO A 303 -16.97 -2.35 -13.67
N GLU A 304 -18.20 -2.00 -13.30
CA GLU A 304 -19.09 -1.17 -14.11
C GLU A 304 -19.71 -0.11 -13.22
N GLU A 305 -18.86 0.88 -12.93
CA GLU A 305 -19.35 2.25 -12.96
C GLU A 305 -20.19 2.43 -14.24
N VAL A 306 -21.39 2.97 -14.08
CA VAL A 306 -22.42 2.94 -15.13
C VAL A 306 -23.17 4.25 -15.17
N MET A 307 -23.63 4.64 -16.35
CA MET A 307 -24.55 5.76 -16.44
C MET A 307 -25.84 5.45 -15.68
N ALA A 308 -26.36 6.45 -14.98
CA ALA A 308 -27.51 6.30 -14.11
C ALA A 308 -28.30 7.60 -13.97
N THR A 309 -29.50 7.46 -13.40
CA THR A 309 -30.43 8.55 -13.07
C THR A 309 -31.08 8.27 -11.72
N ILE A 310 -31.67 9.29 -11.07
CA ILE A 310 -32.53 9.05 -9.89
C ILE A 310 -33.78 8.27 -10.31
N ASN A 311 -34.14 7.29 -9.50
CA ASN A 311 -35.36 6.51 -9.62
C ASN A 311 -36.54 7.27 -9.02
N GLY A 312 -37.66 7.33 -9.75
CA GLY A 312 -38.87 8.04 -9.35
C GLY A 312 -38.97 9.50 -9.84
N PRO A 313 -40.07 10.20 -9.52
CA PRO A 313 -40.35 11.56 -9.98
C PRO A 313 -39.72 12.66 -9.12
N ASP A 314 -39.12 12.32 -7.97
CA ASP A 314 -38.63 13.28 -7.00
C ASP A 314 -37.12 13.54 -7.16
N ALA A 315 -36.72 14.80 -7.03
CA ALA A 315 -35.30 15.15 -6.96
C ALA A 315 -34.66 14.56 -5.69
N TYR A 316 -33.42 14.08 -5.81
CA TYR A 316 -32.59 13.76 -4.65
C TYR A 316 -31.95 15.05 -4.14
N THR A 317 -31.94 15.27 -2.83
CA THR A 317 -31.16 16.34 -2.18
C THR A 317 -30.40 15.74 -1.02
N GLY A 318 -29.10 16.04 -0.93
CA GLY A 318 -28.21 15.51 0.09
C GLY A 318 -26.91 16.31 0.13
N SER A 319 -25.89 15.78 0.79
CA SER A 319 -24.53 16.27 0.66
C SER A 319 -23.73 15.46 -0.36
N GLY A 320 -22.76 16.14 -0.96
CA GLY A 320 -21.68 15.56 -1.73
C GLY A 320 -20.37 16.23 -1.36
N TYR A 321 -19.27 15.73 -1.89
CA TYR A 321 -17.93 16.25 -1.66
C TYR A 321 -17.40 16.89 -2.94
N ALA A 322 -16.98 18.14 -2.82
CA ALA A 322 -16.31 18.89 -3.87
C ALA A 322 -14.89 19.22 -3.39
N GLN A 323 -13.94 18.34 -3.70
CA GLN A 323 -12.51 18.54 -3.40
C GLN A 323 -12.19 18.67 -1.90
N GLY A 324 -12.86 17.85 -1.07
CA GLY A 324 -12.70 17.84 0.39
C GLY A 324 -13.78 18.63 1.14
N ASP A 325 -14.34 19.68 0.52
CA ASP A 325 -15.45 20.45 1.10
C ASP A 325 -16.79 19.71 0.93
N GLU A 326 -17.59 19.61 2.01
CA GLU A 326 -18.97 19.16 1.93
C GLU A 326 -19.85 20.24 1.28
N VAL A 327 -20.59 19.86 0.23
CA VAL A 327 -21.48 20.74 -0.54
C VAL A 327 -22.89 20.16 -0.62
N ARG A 328 -23.90 21.02 -0.49
CA ARG A 328 -25.29 20.62 -0.70
C ARG A 328 -25.56 20.42 -2.19
N ILE A 329 -26.07 19.26 -2.56
CA ILE A 329 -26.42 18.90 -3.94
C ILE A 329 -27.92 18.67 -4.10
N THR A 330 -28.42 18.90 -5.32
CA THR A 330 -29.75 18.48 -5.75
C THR A 330 -29.65 17.88 -7.15
N ILE A 331 -30.03 16.62 -7.29
CA ILE A 331 -30.03 15.86 -8.55
C ILE A 331 -31.47 15.73 -9.03
N LYS A 332 -31.75 16.16 -10.26
CA LYS A 332 -33.12 16.14 -10.81
C LYS A 332 -33.50 14.77 -11.36
N PRO A 333 -34.80 14.43 -11.43
CA PRO A 333 -35.28 13.25 -12.15
C PRO A 333 -34.76 13.25 -13.60
N GLY A 334 -34.20 12.13 -14.06
CA GLY A 334 -33.62 12.01 -15.40
C GLY A 334 -32.28 12.74 -15.63
N GLU A 335 -31.72 13.40 -14.61
CA GLU A 335 -30.35 13.92 -14.65
C GLU A 335 -29.35 12.77 -14.62
N ARG A 336 -28.38 12.81 -15.55
CA ARG A 336 -27.38 11.76 -15.75
C ARG A 336 -26.19 11.93 -14.81
N PHE A 337 -25.80 10.84 -14.17
CA PHE A 337 -24.58 10.72 -13.38
C PHE A 337 -23.90 9.38 -13.63
N VAL A 338 -22.63 9.24 -13.25
CA VAL A 338 -21.94 7.95 -13.16
C VAL A 338 -22.21 7.39 -11.77
N ALA A 339 -22.69 6.15 -11.68
CA ALA A 339 -22.90 5.44 -10.43
C ALA A 339 -21.95 4.24 -10.36
N ALA A 340 -21.13 4.17 -9.32
CA ALA A 340 -20.23 3.07 -9.03
C ALA A 340 -20.66 2.36 -7.73
N PRO A 341 -20.42 1.05 -7.59
CA PRO A 341 -20.65 0.35 -6.33
C PRO A 341 -19.79 0.96 -5.18
N PRO A 342 -20.20 0.77 -3.91
CA PRO A 342 -19.32 1.07 -2.77
C PRO A 342 -17.97 0.35 -2.91
N TYR A 343 -16.92 0.92 -2.34
CA TYR A 343 -15.68 0.17 -2.14
C TYR A 343 -15.94 -1.03 -1.23
N SER A 344 -15.17 -2.11 -1.40
CA SER A 344 -15.41 -3.39 -0.74
C SER A 344 -15.30 -3.33 0.79
N ASP A 345 -14.55 -2.38 1.35
CA ASP A 345 -14.40 -2.14 2.79
C ASP A 345 -15.63 -1.46 3.40
N PHE A 346 -16.28 -0.53 2.69
CA PHE A 346 -17.54 0.09 3.11
C PHE A 346 -18.70 -0.90 3.02
N ALA A 347 -18.74 -1.74 1.98
CA ALA A 347 -19.72 -2.81 1.86
C ALA A 347 -19.63 -3.81 3.03
N GLN A 348 -18.42 -4.18 3.46
CA GLN A 348 -18.19 -5.00 4.66
C GLN A 348 -18.70 -4.36 5.97
N ARG A 349 -18.79 -3.03 6.03
CA ARG A 349 -19.35 -2.29 7.18
C ARG A 349 -20.86 -2.08 7.08
N GLY A 350 -21.51 -2.65 6.07
CA GLY A 350 -22.96 -2.54 5.84
C GLY A 350 -23.40 -1.27 5.12
N ASP A 351 -22.47 -0.43 4.61
CA ASP A 351 -22.83 0.70 3.75
C ASP A 351 -23.09 0.20 2.32
N THR A 352 -24.37 0.08 1.97
CA THR A 352 -24.85 -0.32 0.64
C THR A 352 -24.99 0.86 -0.33
N SER A 353 -24.63 2.07 0.10
CA SER A 353 -24.73 3.29 -0.73
C SER A 353 -23.78 3.22 -1.91
N TRP A 354 -24.29 3.55 -3.09
CA TRP A 354 -23.47 3.68 -4.29
C TRP A 354 -22.81 5.05 -4.34
N ARG A 355 -21.58 5.08 -4.85
CA ARG A 355 -20.83 6.32 -5.12
C ARG A 355 -21.37 6.92 -6.41
N VAL A 356 -21.74 8.19 -6.38
CA VAL A 356 -22.40 8.89 -7.47
C VAL A 356 -21.61 10.13 -7.84
N TYR A 357 -21.19 10.19 -9.10
CA TYR A 357 -20.33 11.24 -9.63
C TYR A 357 -21.11 12.07 -10.63
N LEU A 358 -21.36 13.32 -10.26
CA LEU A 358 -22.06 14.29 -11.10
C LEU A 358 -21.16 14.74 -12.24
N LYS A 359 -21.75 15.31 -13.30
CA LYS A 359 -21.00 15.82 -14.45
C LYS A 359 -19.97 16.89 -14.05
N SER A 360 -20.20 17.60 -12.95
CA SER A 360 -19.31 18.59 -12.33
C SER A 360 -18.15 18.00 -11.49
N GLY A 361 -17.96 16.67 -11.49
CA GLY A 361 -16.92 16.01 -10.71
C GLY A 361 -17.17 16.00 -9.20
N ILE A 362 -18.38 16.39 -8.77
CA ILE A 362 -18.83 16.28 -7.37
C ILE A 362 -19.23 14.82 -7.12
N GLU A 363 -18.70 14.23 -6.06
CA GLU A 363 -19.06 12.89 -5.58
C GLU A 363 -20.15 12.98 -4.51
N CYS A 364 -21.04 12.01 -4.42
CA CYS A 364 -21.94 11.82 -3.28
C CYS A 364 -22.26 10.33 -3.08
N ARG A 365 -22.95 9.99 -1.99
CA ARG A 365 -23.44 8.62 -1.72
C ARG A 365 -24.96 8.58 -1.78
N ILE A 366 -25.49 7.62 -2.54
CA ILE A 366 -26.94 7.44 -2.74
C ILE A 366 -27.29 5.97 -2.57
N ASP A 367 -28.32 5.69 -1.75
CA ASP A 367 -28.85 4.34 -1.58
C ASP A 367 -29.24 3.73 -2.94
N ARG A 368 -28.89 2.45 -3.16
CA ARG A 368 -29.05 1.78 -4.45
C ARG A 368 -30.51 1.72 -4.92
N SER A 369 -31.51 1.70 -4.04
CA SER A 369 -32.94 1.70 -4.41
C SER A 369 -33.38 3.01 -5.10
N ARG A 370 -32.67 4.11 -4.82
CA ARG A 370 -32.89 5.44 -5.41
C ARG A 370 -32.23 5.61 -6.77
N ILE A 371 -31.50 4.62 -7.28
CA ILE A 371 -30.74 4.70 -8.54
C ILE A 371 -31.35 3.80 -9.61
N ARG A 372 -31.56 4.35 -10.81
CA ARG A 372 -31.86 3.63 -12.04
C ARG A 372 -30.59 3.58 -12.91
N LEU A 373 -30.05 2.37 -13.12
CA LEU A 373 -28.88 2.13 -13.98
C LEU A 373 -29.28 2.14 -15.46
N LEU A 374 -28.32 2.52 -16.32
CA LEU A 374 -28.44 2.64 -17.77
C LEU A 374 -27.19 2.00 -18.42
N PRO A 375 -27.03 0.66 -18.37
CA PRO A 375 -25.82 -0.04 -18.83
C PRO A 375 -25.48 0.16 -20.32
N GLU A 376 -26.48 0.46 -21.14
CA GLU A 376 -26.30 0.74 -22.56
C GLU A 376 -25.86 2.20 -22.85
N GLU A 377 -25.95 3.12 -21.88
CA GLU A 377 -25.48 4.52 -22.05
C GLU A 377 -23.96 4.59 -21.73
N PRO A 378 -23.11 5.08 -22.66
CA PRO A 378 -21.67 5.18 -22.43
C PRO A 378 -21.33 6.25 -21.39
N LEU A 379 -20.27 6.02 -20.61
CA LEU A 379 -19.85 6.90 -19.51
C LEU A 379 -19.61 8.35 -19.97
N MET A 380 -20.30 9.28 -19.34
CA MET A 380 -20.13 10.72 -19.61
C MET A 380 -18.73 11.18 -19.23
N LYS A 381 -18.19 12.15 -19.99
CA LYS A 381 -16.97 12.87 -19.59
C LYS A 381 -17.23 13.68 -18.32
N LEU A 382 -16.47 13.40 -17.26
CA LEU A 382 -16.45 14.19 -16.04
C LEU A 382 -15.81 15.55 -16.29
N ASN A 383 -16.32 16.61 -15.66
CA ASN A 383 -15.76 17.96 -15.71
C ASN A 383 -15.23 18.36 -14.33
N TYR A 384 -13.93 18.64 -14.24
CA TYR A 384 -13.25 19.09 -13.02
C TYR A 384 -12.82 20.58 -13.06
N ASP A 385 -13.43 21.43 -13.90
CA ASP A 385 -13.13 22.87 -14.02
C ASP A 385 -13.09 23.61 -12.66
N ALA A 386 -13.91 23.18 -11.71
CA ALA A 386 -13.92 23.69 -10.34
C ALA A 386 -12.55 23.54 -9.64
N SER A 387 -11.75 22.53 -9.98
CA SER A 387 -10.41 22.31 -9.42
C SER A 387 -9.45 23.45 -9.76
N LYS A 388 -9.57 24.02 -10.96
CA LYS A 388 -8.77 25.19 -11.36
C LYS A 388 -9.11 26.44 -10.55
N LYS A 389 -10.34 26.56 -10.03
CA LYS A 389 -10.71 27.63 -9.10
C LYS A 389 -10.10 27.39 -7.72
N GLU A 390 -10.06 26.14 -7.26
CA GLU A 390 -9.50 25.81 -5.94
C GLU A 390 -7.97 25.92 -5.91
N TRP A 391 -7.26 25.38 -6.89
CA TRP A 391 -5.79 25.53 -6.99
C TRP A 391 -5.37 27.02 -6.97
N ARG A 392 -6.20 27.94 -7.51
CA ARG A 392 -5.97 29.40 -7.38
C ARG A 392 -6.12 29.93 -5.95
N LYS A 393 -7.05 29.39 -5.15
CA LYS A 393 -7.15 29.72 -3.71
C LYS A 393 -5.96 29.14 -2.95
N LEU A 394 -5.67 27.85 -3.16
CA LEU A 394 -4.63 27.11 -2.43
C LEU A 394 -3.22 27.64 -2.73
N ARG A 395 -2.94 28.12 -3.95
CA ARG A 395 -1.67 28.80 -4.27
C ARG A 395 -1.36 30.00 -3.38
N ALA A 396 -2.38 30.66 -2.80
CA ALA A 396 -2.21 31.80 -1.89
C ALA A 396 -2.11 31.40 -0.41
N LYS A 397 -2.32 30.12 -0.07
CA LYS A 397 -2.19 29.60 1.31
C LYS A 397 -0.75 29.14 1.58
N PRO A 398 -0.24 29.30 2.82
CA PRO A 398 0.98 28.61 3.24
C PRO A 398 0.78 27.10 3.22
N VAL A 399 1.72 26.36 2.61
CA VAL A 399 1.73 24.89 2.62
C VAL A 399 2.32 24.38 3.95
N THR A 400 1.54 23.56 4.63
CA THR A 400 1.77 22.95 5.95
C THR A 400 1.85 21.43 5.85
N GLN A 401 2.27 20.74 6.91
CA GLN A 401 2.38 19.28 6.92
C GLN A 401 1.05 18.52 6.74
N SER A 402 -0.09 19.17 7.00
CA SER A 402 -1.42 18.59 6.72
C SER A 402 -1.84 18.68 5.25
N ASP A 403 -1.11 19.43 4.42
CA ASP A 403 -1.33 19.50 2.97
C ASP A 403 -0.43 18.45 2.28
N GLU A 404 -0.61 17.15 2.59
CA GLU A 404 0.40 16.09 2.39
C GLU A 404 1.10 16.10 1.02
N ALA A 405 0.37 16.08 -0.11
CA ALA A 405 1.03 16.10 -1.43
C ALA A 405 1.69 17.45 -1.73
N ALA A 406 1.11 18.57 -1.29
CA ALA A 406 1.73 19.88 -1.47
C ALA A 406 2.99 20.05 -0.60
N TRP A 407 3.00 19.47 0.60
CA TRP A 407 4.13 19.47 1.51
C TRP A 407 5.29 18.63 0.99
N GLU A 408 5.01 17.43 0.49
CA GLU A 408 6.02 16.55 -0.10
C GLU A 408 6.60 17.18 -1.36
N ALA A 409 5.74 17.68 -2.26
CA ALA A 409 6.16 18.43 -3.44
C ALA A 409 7.07 19.62 -3.09
N LYS A 410 6.80 20.32 -1.99
CA LYS A 410 7.62 21.42 -1.48
C LYS A 410 9.00 20.94 -1.00
N GLN A 411 9.13 19.76 -0.39
CA GLN A 411 10.45 19.19 -0.04
C GLN A 411 11.30 18.95 -1.29
N HIS A 412 10.67 18.53 -2.40
CA HIS A 412 11.32 18.31 -3.70
C HIS A 412 11.42 19.57 -4.58
N GLY A 413 11.24 20.76 -4.00
CA GLY A 413 11.38 22.04 -4.68
C GLY A 413 10.32 22.29 -5.77
N VAL A 414 9.08 21.84 -5.56
CA VAL A 414 7.93 22.09 -6.44
C VAL A 414 6.88 22.92 -5.72
N ASN A 415 6.53 24.07 -6.30
CA ASN A 415 5.32 24.78 -5.89
C ASN A 415 4.10 24.05 -6.49
N TYR A 416 3.47 23.19 -5.70
CA TYR A 416 2.44 22.24 -6.14
C TYR A 416 1.28 22.92 -6.89
N TYR A 417 0.59 23.86 -6.25
CA TYR A 417 -0.58 24.52 -6.84
C TYR A 417 -0.26 25.48 -7.99
N ASP A 418 0.90 26.15 -8.00
CA ASP A 418 1.31 26.95 -9.17
C ASP A 418 1.66 26.06 -10.38
N THR A 419 2.34 24.94 -10.13
CA THR A 419 2.66 23.96 -11.16
C THR A 419 1.38 23.37 -11.77
N LEU A 420 0.39 23.01 -10.93
CA LEU A 420 -0.92 22.54 -11.37
C LEU A 420 -1.65 23.56 -12.24
N LEU A 421 -1.64 24.84 -11.85
CA LEU A 421 -2.30 25.90 -12.62
C LEU A 421 -1.67 26.07 -14.01
N ARG A 422 -0.34 26.15 -14.08
CA ARG A 422 0.39 26.25 -15.35
C ARG A 422 0.18 25.02 -16.23
N ALA A 423 0.23 23.82 -15.65
CA ALA A 423 -0.05 22.57 -16.34
C ALA A 423 -1.48 22.56 -16.92
N SER A 424 -2.47 23.04 -16.14
CA SER A 424 -3.87 23.21 -16.56
C SER A 424 -4.08 24.31 -17.62
N GLU A 425 -3.04 25.08 -17.95
CA GLU A 425 -3.01 26.14 -18.96
C GLU A 425 -2.16 25.74 -20.18
N GLY A 426 -1.67 24.49 -20.22
CA GLY A 426 -0.94 23.93 -21.37
C GLY A 426 0.59 24.00 -21.28
N ASP A 427 1.15 24.44 -20.15
CA ASP A 427 2.60 24.44 -19.94
C ASP A 427 3.12 22.99 -19.81
N LEU A 428 3.66 22.46 -20.91
CA LEU A 428 4.20 21.10 -20.98
C LEU A 428 5.38 20.87 -20.00
N LYS A 429 6.13 21.92 -19.63
CA LYS A 429 7.19 21.82 -18.62
C LYS A 429 6.59 21.71 -17.22
N ALA A 430 5.48 22.40 -16.95
CA ALA A 430 4.74 22.24 -15.70
C ALA A 430 4.09 20.85 -15.60
N ILE A 431 3.54 20.30 -16.68
CA ILE A 431 3.05 18.90 -16.71
C ILE A 431 4.20 17.92 -16.42
N ALA A 432 5.37 18.10 -17.06
CA ALA A 432 6.54 17.26 -16.78
C ALA A 432 7.02 17.37 -15.33
N ARG A 433 7.07 18.59 -14.76
CA ARG A 433 7.48 18.83 -13.37
C ARG A 433 6.48 18.26 -12.37
N PHE A 434 5.18 18.37 -12.65
CA PHE A 434 4.14 17.72 -11.84
C PHE A 434 4.29 16.19 -11.89
N ASN A 435 4.45 15.61 -13.09
CA ASN A 435 4.63 14.16 -13.24
C ASN A 435 5.91 13.63 -12.55
N SER A 436 6.98 14.42 -12.46
CA SER A 436 8.20 14.02 -11.76
C SER A 436 7.99 13.77 -10.25
N LEU A 437 6.88 14.23 -9.67
CA LEU A 437 6.52 13.96 -8.28
C LEU A 437 6.11 12.51 -8.02
N ASN A 438 5.66 11.76 -9.04
CA ASN A 438 5.15 10.39 -8.89
C ASN A 438 6.12 9.43 -8.19
N GLY A 439 7.44 9.66 -8.28
CA GLY A 439 8.45 8.81 -7.63
C GLY A 439 8.65 9.09 -6.14
N PHE A 440 7.99 10.11 -5.59
CA PHE A 440 8.16 10.58 -4.20
C PHE A 440 6.84 10.64 -3.42
N MET A 441 5.71 10.36 -4.06
CA MET A 441 4.38 10.43 -3.46
C MET A 441 3.98 9.05 -2.94
N ASP A 442 3.92 8.89 -1.62
CA ASP A 442 3.51 7.66 -0.91
C ASP A 442 2.46 8.02 0.16
N GLY A 443 1.73 7.03 0.68
CA GLY A 443 0.65 7.24 1.66
C GLY A 443 -0.42 8.23 1.17
N GLY A 444 -0.90 9.09 2.07
CA GLY A 444 -1.92 10.10 1.74
C GLY A 444 -1.45 11.14 0.72
N ALA A 445 -0.16 11.47 0.68
CA ALA A 445 0.44 12.27 -0.39
C ALA A 445 0.30 11.58 -1.76
N GLY A 446 0.46 10.25 -1.81
CA GLY A 446 0.16 9.41 -2.98
C GLY A 446 -1.31 9.51 -3.41
N GLU A 447 -2.23 9.27 -2.49
CA GLU A 447 -3.68 9.31 -2.74
C GLU A 447 -4.14 10.69 -3.28
N GLU A 448 -3.72 11.78 -2.64
CA GLU A 448 -4.03 13.15 -3.08
C GLU A 448 -3.40 13.44 -4.45
N TYR A 449 -2.12 13.07 -4.66
CA TYR A 449 -1.41 13.28 -5.92
C TYR A 449 -2.10 12.59 -7.09
N HIS A 450 -2.45 11.31 -6.95
CA HIS A 450 -3.06 10.55 -8.04
C HIS A 450 -4.48 11.04 -8.39
N SER A 451 -5.31 11.33 -7.39
CA SER A 451 -6.62 11.96 -7.60
C SER A 451 -6.48 13.32 -8.29
N THR A 452 -5.48 14.11 -7.90
CA THR A 452 -5.21 15.43 -8.47
C THR A 452 -4.65 15.34 -9.89
N TRP A 453 -3.83 14.34 -10.21
CA TRP A 453 -3.34 14.05 -11.56
C TRP A 453 -4.49 13.74 -12.52
N TRP A 454 -5.46 12.93 -12.09
CA TRP A 454 -6.66 12.60 -12.88
C TRP A 454 -7.57 13.81 -13.11
N ARG A 455 -7.70 14.69 -12.13
CA ARG A 455 -8.38 15.99 -12.27
C ARG A 455 -7.65 16.90 -13.25
N LEU A 456 -6.32 17.02 -13.14
CA LEU A 456 -5.48 17.77 -14.09
C LEU A 456 -5.65 17.27 -15.53
N PHE A 457 -5.68 15.95 -15.72
CA PHE A 457 -5.91 15.31 -17.02
C PHE A 457 -7.22 15.78 -17.67
N HIS A 458 -8.30 15.88 -16.89
CA HIS A 458 -9.59 16.38 -17.36
C HIS A 458 -9.60 17.90 -17.61
N VAL A 459 -9.00 18.69 -16.73
CA VAL A 459 -9.00 20.17 -16.81
C VAL A 459 -8.12 20.68 -17.96
N ALA A 460 -6.94 20.10 -18.16
CA ALA A 460 -6.08 20.44 -19.31
C ALA A 460 -6.64 19.86 -20.62
N GLY A 461 -7.24 18.67 -20.55
CA GLY A 461 -7.95 18.08 -21.67
C GLY A 461 -7.06 17.43 -22.74
N ASP A 462 -7.74 16.87 -23.73
CA ASP A 462 -7.18 15.92 -24.69
C ASP A 462 -6.06 16.48 -25.57
N GLU A 463 -6.19 17.72 -26.05
CA GLU A 463 -5.17 18.35 -26.91
C GLU A 463 -3.85 18.55 -26.15
N ILE A 464 -3.91 19.01 -24.90
CA ILE A 464 -2.71 19.29 -24.10
C ILE A 464 -1.99 17.98 -23.75
N PHE A 465 -2.73 16.95 -23.30
CA PHE A 465 -2.11 15.67 -22.96
C PHE A 465 -1.63 14.88 -24.17
N ALA A 466 -2.32 14.94 -25.32
CA ALA A 466 -1.82 14.36 -26.56
C ALA A 466 -0.48 15.00 -26.99
N ASN A 467 -0.37 16.32 -26.91
CA ASN A 467 0.88 17.03 -27.22
C ASN A 467 1.99 16.75 -26.19
N TYR A 468 1.66 16.68 -24.90
CA TYR A 468 2.59 16.26 -23.85
C TYR A 468 3.16 14.87 -24.16
N TYR A 469 2.31 13.84 -24.31
CA TYR A 469 2.78 12.49 -24.57
C TYR A 469 3.52 12.36 -25.89
N LYS A 470 3.12 13.09 -26.94
CA LYS A 470 3.87 13.15 -28.20
C LYS A 470 5.30 13.66 -28.03
N SER A 471 5.52 14.60 -27.09
CA SER A 471 6.86 15.10 -26.72
C SER A 471 7.66 14.14 -25.82
N CYS A 472 7.00 13.22 -25.13
CA CYS A 472 7.66 12.28 -24.21
C CYS A 472 8.44 11.16 -24.93
N PRO A 473 9.56 10.67 -24.35
CA PRO A 473 10.26 9.47 -24.82
C PRO A 473 9.34 8.22 -24.85
N ARG A 474 9.67 7.24 -25.71
CA ARG A 474 8.86 6.03 -25.88
C ARG A 474 8.62 5.26 -24.57
N LYS A 475 9.64 5.10 -23.72
CA LYS A 475 9.55 4.44 -22.39
C LYS A 475 8.49 5.09 -21.48
N ILE A 476 8.37 6.43 -21.52
CA ILE A 476 7.35 7.16 -20.75
C ILE A 476 5.95 6.90 -21.34
N ARG A 477 5.79 6.94 -22.66
CA ARG A 477 4.52 6.59 -23.31
C ARG A 477 4.10 5.14 -23.06
N GLU A 478 5.06 4.21 -23.03
CA GLU A 478 4.84 2.79 -22.71
C GLU A 478 4.38 2.62 -21.24
N SER A 479 5.00 3.34 -20.30
CA SER A 479 4.55 3.39 -18.90
C SER A 479 3.09 3.87 -18.80
N TYR A 480 2.73 4.97 -19.46
CA TYR A 480 1.34 5.46 -19.49
C TYR A 480 0.35 4.56 -20.24
N ARG A 481 0.79 3.89 -21.32
CA ARG A 481 0.01 2.86 -22.02
C ARG A 481 -0.31 1.70 -21.07
N ASN A 482 0.67 1.26 -20.29
CA ASN A 482 0.50 0.18 -19.32
C ASN A 482 -0.42 0.61 -18.18
N PHE A 483 -0.16 1.77 -17.58
CA PHE A 483 -1.00 2.40 -16.55
C PHE A 483 -2.47 2.44 -16.96
N PHE A 484 -2.79 3.06 -18.11
CA PHE A 484 -4.18 3.11 -18.60
C PHE A 484 -4.71 1.79 -19.16
N SER A 485 -3.90 0.73 -19.26
CA SER A 485 -4.36 -0.64 -19.57
C SER A 485 -4.68 -1.46 -18.33
N ILE A 486 -4.17 -1.06 -17.16
CA ILE A 486 -4.56 -1.63 -15.87
C ILE A 486 -5.96 -1.11 -15.57
N GLY A 487 -6.94 -2.00 -15.65
CA GLY A 487 -8.29 -1.71 -15.17
C GLY A 487 -8.32 -1.75 -13.65
N GLY A 488 -9.08 -0.86 -13.02
CA GLY A 488 -9.26 -0.85 -11.59
C GLY A 488 -8.05 -0.35 -10.81
N SER A 489 -7.68 0.91 -11.06
CA SER A 489 -6.72 1.67 -10.25
C SER A 489 -7.42 2.88 -9.67
N ASP A 490 -7.22 3.13 -8.36
CA ASP A 490 -7.77 4.30 -7.65
C ASP A 490 -7.30 5.62 -8.29
N MET A 491 -6.17 5.59 -9.00
CA MET A 491 -5.62 6.71 -9.78
C MET A 491 -6.50 7.17 -10.94
N THR A 492 -7.52 6.40 -11.33
CA THR A 492 -8.51 6.77 -12.38
C THR A 492 -9.96 6.78 -11.88
N ASP A 493 -10.18 6.68 -10.57
CA ASP A 493 -11.53 6.65 -9.95
C ASP A 493 -12.40 7.84 -10.44
N PRO A 494 -13.70 7.63 -10.76
CA PRO A 494 -14.48 6.38 -10.68
C PRO A 494 -14.30 5.40 -11.85
N ILE A 495 -13.44 5.73 -12.82
CA ILE A 495 -13.35 5.01 -14.09
C ILE A 495 -12.49 3.77 -13.92
N SER A 496 -13.11 2.60 -13.69
CA SER A 496 -12.42 1.32 -13.57
C SER A 496 -11.85 0.84 -14.92
N LYS A 497 -12.41 1.30 -16.04
CA LYS A 497 -11.97 0.95 -17.40
C LYS A 497 -11.44 2.19 -18.15
N PRO A 498 -10.26 2.73 -17.79
CA PRO A 498 -9.77 3.98 -18.35
C PRO A 498 -9.50 3.92 -19.86
N LYS A 499 -9.00 2.80 -20.41
CA LYS A 499 -8.73 2.68 -21.85
C LYS A 499 -9.96 2.88 -22.75
N PRO A 500 -11.11 2.19 -22.54
CA PRO A 500 -12.37 2.52 -23.23
C PRO A 500 -12.81 3.98 -23.04
N TYR A 501 -12.76 4.50 -21.81
CA TYR A 501 -13.15 5.88 -21.50
C TYR A 501 -12.30 6.93 -22.23
N LEU A 502 -10.97 6.72 -22.31
CA LEU A 502 -10.05 7.54 -23.08
C LEU A 502 -10.38 7.51 -24.57
N LYS A 503 -10.66 6.32 -25.14
CA LYS A 503 -11.03 6.18 -26.56
C LYS A 503 -12.24 7.04 -26.93
N GLN A 504 -13.20 7.18 -26.01
CA GLN A 504 -14.41 7.97 -26.19
C GLN A 504 -14.20 9.47 -25.92
N ASN A 505 -13.59 9.80 -24.77
CA ASN A 505 -13.62 11.16 -24.20
C ASN A 505 -12.30 11.94 -24.38
N PHE A 506 -11.23 11.26 -24.81
CA PHE A 506 -9.88 11.77 -25.05
C PHE A 506 -9.20 11.07 -26.26
N PRO A 507 -9.82 11.12 -27.45
CA PRO A 507 -9.40 10.32 -28.60
C PRO A 507 -7.99 10.63 -29.13
N LYS A 508 -7.49 11.87 -28.99
CA LYS A 508 -6.13 12.23 -29.45
C LYS A 508 -5.07 11.62 -28.55
N THR A 509 -5.28 11.68 -27.23
CA THR A 509 -4.45 11.04 -26.22
C THR A 509 -4.49 9.52 -26.38
N TYR A 510 -5.68 8.96 -26.61
CA TYR A 510 -5.84 7.54 -26.92
C TYR A 510 -5.01 7.13 -28.15
N GLU A 511 -5.03 7.91 -29.25
CA GLU A 511 -4.26 7.55 -30.45
C GLU A 511 -2.74 7.63 -30.21
N ILE A 512 -2.25 8.62 -29.47
CA ILE A 512 -0.81 8.69 -29.11
C ILE A 512 -0.38 7.52 -28.24
N LEU A 513 -1.24 7.04 -27.33
CA LEU A 513 -0.90 5.95 -26.40
C LEU A 513 -1.21 4.56 -26.94
N PHE A 514 -2.24 4.37 -27.77
CA PHE A 514 -2.77 3.06 -28.20
C PHE A 514 -2.93 2.89 -29.71
N GLY A 515 -2.72 3.95 -30.49
CA GLY A 515 -2.82 3.96 -31.94
C GLY A 515 -1.82 3.03 -32.64
N LYS A 516 -2.13 2.67 -33.89
CA LYS A 516 -1.25 1.85 -34.74
C LYS A 516 -0.34 2.75 -35.57
N GLY A 517 0.74 3.27 -34.99
CA GLY A 517 1.70 4.08 -35.73
C GLY A 517 2.78 4.78 -34.93
N GLN A 518 3.58 4.04 -34.16
CA GLN A 518 4.87 4.48 -33.57
C GLN A 518 5.84 3.32 -33.46
#